data_AF-A0A2N6VIY3-F1
#
_entry.id   AF-A0A2N6VIY3-F1
#
_cell.length_a   1.000
_cell.length_b   1.000
_cell.length_c   1.000
_cell.angle_alpha   90.00
_cell.angle_beta   90.00
_cell.angle_gamma   90.00
#
_symmetry.space_group_name_H-M   'P 1'
#
loop_
_entity.id
_entity.type
_entity.pdbx_description
1 polymer ?
#
loop_
_entity_poly.entity_id
_entity_poly.type
_entity_poly.pdbx_seq_one_letter_code
_entity_poly.pdbx_strand_id
1 'polypeptide(L)' 'MKYLGIGRTHTGTRTLTVITGNHALTTNTETGEIIAEHNIDTGRRYQPNLIKNT' A
#
# COMPACT_ATOMS: atom_id res chain seq x y z
N MET A 1 12.45 0.07 -8.00
CA MET A 1 12.03 0.29 -6.60
C MET A 1 10.50 0.23 -6.57
N LYS A 2 9.91 -0.89 -6.13
CA LYS A 2 8.44 -1.03 -6.04
C LYS A 2 8.04 -0.54 -4.65
N TYR A 3 7.45 0.65 -4.57
CA TYR A 3 6.87 1.16 -3.34
C TYR A 3 5.67 0.30 -2.94
N LEU A 4 5.46 0.09 -1.64
CA LEU A 4 4.23 -0.51 -1.13
C LEU A 4 3.18 0.60 -1.05
N GLY A 5 2.45 0.81 -2.13
CA GLY A 5 1.50 1.90 -2.25
C GLY A 5 0.72 1.83 -3.55
N ILE A 6 -0.40 2.54 -3.57
CA ILE A 6 -1.41 2.45 -4.64
C ILE A 6 -1.20 3.45 -5.78
N GLY A 7 -0.18 4.32 -5.69
CA GLY A 7 0.13 5.33 -6.71
C GLY A 7 -0.61 6.66 -6.54
N ARG A 8 -0.03 7.74 -7.07
CA ARG A 8 -0.56 9.11 -6.90
C ARG A 8 -1.91 9.36 -7.56
N THR A 9 -2.28 8.57 -8.57
CA THR A 9 -3.56 8.67 -9.27
C THR A 9 -4.76 8.45 -8.32
N HIS A 10 -4.58 7.74 -7.21
CA HIS A 10 -5.64 7.47 -6.22
C HIS A 10 -5.61 8.43 -5.02
N THR A 11 -5.01 9.62 -5.17
CA THR A 11 -4.99 10.63 -4.11
C THR A 11 -6.41 11.06 -3.77
N GLY A 12 -6.77 10.98 -2.48
CA GLY A 12 -8.12 11.33 -2.00
C GLY A 12 -9.17 10.22 -2.18
N THR A 13 -8.84 9.12 -2.85
CA THR A 13 -9.74 7.96 -2.97
C THR A 13 -9.87 7.25 -1.62
N ARG A 14 -11.11 7.01 -1.17
CA ARG A 14 -11.38 6.14 -0.01
C ARG A 14 -11.11 4.70 -0.39
N THR A 15 -10.31 4.01 0.42
CA THR A 15 -9.91 2.63 0.14
C THR A 15 -10.10 1.73 1.35
N LEU A 16 -10.39 0.46 1.08
CA LEU A 16 -10.31 -0.62 2.05
C LEU A 16 -9.09 -1.46 1.70
N THR A 17 -8.23 -1.72 2.68
CA THR A 17 -7.11 -2.65 2.51
C THR A 17 -7.25 -3.82 3.45
N VAL A 18 -7.25 -5.03 2.90
CA VAL A 18 -7.24 -6.28 3.67
C VAL A 18 -5.83 -6.85 3.58
N ILE A 19 -5.27 -7.19 4.73
CA ILE A 19 -3.93 -7.78 4.85
C ILE A 19 -4.08 -9.16 5.50
N THR A 20 -3.54 -10.19 4.86
CA THR A 20 -3.47 -11.55 5.39
C THR A 20 -2.09 -12.11 5.16
N GLY A 21 -1.34 -12.32 6.25
CA GLY A 21 0.07 -12.69 6.18
C GLY A 21 0.89 -11.65 5.40
N ASN A 22 1.55 -12.09 4.35
CA ASN A 22 2.36 -11.25 3.47
C ASN A 22 1.59 -10.70 2.26
N HIS A 23 0.28 -10.96 2.16
CA HIS A 23 -0.53 -10.50 1.06
C HIS A 23 -1.38 -9.31 1.48
N ALA A 24 -1.42 -8.27 0.65
CA ALA A 24 -2.24 -7.09 0.84
C ALA A 24 -3.02 -6.78 -0.44
N LEU A 25 -4.34 -6.64 -0.30
CA LEU A 25 -5.25 -6.25 -1.37
C LEU A 25 -5.95 -4.95 -0.99
N THR A 26 -5.91 -3.96 -1.87
CA THR A 26 -6.55 -2.67 -1.69
C THR A 26 -7.65 -2.48 -2.72
N THR A 27 -8.84 -2.10 -2.25
CA THR A 27 -10.01 -1.82 -3.09
C THR A 27 -10.51 -0.39 -2.90
N ASN A 28 -11.20 0.14 -3.91
CA ASN A 28 -12.00 1.34 -3.79
C ASN A 28 -13.19 1.04 -2.86
N THR A 29 -13.41 1.87 -1.84
CA THR A 29 -14.48 1.63 -0.86
C THR A 29 -15.88 1.81 -1.46
N GLU A 30 -16.03 2.67 -2.47
CA GLU A 30 -17.34 2.96 -3.08
C GLU A 30 -17.69 1.96 -4.17
N THR A 31 -16.74 1.61 -5.03
CA THR A 31 -16.99 0.74 -6.20
C THR A 31 -16.65 -0.73 -5.96
N GLY A 32 -15.84 -1.04 -4.94
CA GLY A 32 -15.32 -2.38 -4.70
C GLY A 32 -14.21 -2.82 -5.66
N GLU A 33 -13.81 -1.97 -6.61
CA GLU A 33 -12.76 -2.28 -7.58
C GLU A 33 -11.40 -2.47 -6.90
N ILE A 34 -10.62 -3.46 -7.37
CA ILE A 34 -9.24 -3.66 -6.90
C ILE A 34 -8.37 -2.55 -7.48
N ILE A 35 -7.76 -1.76 -6.60
CA ILE A 35 -6.84 -0.68 -6.96
C ILE A 35 -5.40 -1.20 -6.99
N ALA A 36 -5.03 -2.04 -6.02
CA ALA A 36 -3.69 -2.56 -5.91
C ALA A 36 -3.66 -3.90 -5.20
N GLU A 37 -2.68 -4.72 -5.59
CA GLU A 37 -2.39 -5.99 -4.95
C GLU A 37 -0.87 -6.10 -4.75
N HIS A 38 -0.48 -6.52 -3.55
CA HIS A 38 0.90 -6.56 -3.13
C HIS A 38 1.23 -7.84 -2.38
N ASN A 39 2.38 -8.42 -2.72
CA ASN A 39 3.08 -9.38 -1.89
C ASN A 39 4.21 -8.65 -1.16
N ILE A 40 4.14 -8.63 0.16
CA ILE A 40 5.07 -7.97 1.08
C ILE A 40 6.30 -8.88 1.26
N ASP A 41 7.43 -8.41 0.73
CA ASP A 41 8.76 -9.02 0.91
C ASP A 41 9.34 -8.53 2.24
N THR A 42 9.40 -9.41 3.25
CA THR A 42 9.91 -9.09 4.59
C THR A 42 11.42 -8.82 4.62
N GLY A 43 12.16 -9.18 3.56
CA GLY A 43 13.57 -8.83 3.41
C GLY A 43 13.78 -7.38 2.94
N ARG A 44 12.72 -6.68 2.51
CA ARG A 44 12.80 -5.31 2.00
C ARG A 44 12.37 -4.28 3.03
N ARG A 45 13.12 -3.18 3.08
CA ARG A 45 12.68 -1.95 3.76
C ARG A 45 11.91 -1.06 2.79
N TYR A 46 10.59 -1.08 2.90
CA TYR A 46 9.70 -0.26 2.06
C TYR A 46 9.66 1.21 2.49
N GLN A 47 9.91 1.48 3.77
CA GLN A 47 10.03 2.84 4.29
C GLN A 47 11.52 3.16 4.51
N PRO A 48 12.04 4.24 3.92
CA PRO A 48 13.39 4.70 4.23
C PRO A 48 13.47 5.11 5.71
N ASN A 49 14.60 4.83 6.36
CA ASN A 49 14.90 5.35 7.70
C ASN A 49 15.09 6.87 7.58
N LEU A 50 14.00 7.64 7.61
CA LEU A 50 14.09 9.07 7.88
C LEU A 50 14.38 9.20 9.38
N ILE A 51 15.65 9.45 9.73
CA ILE A 51 15.98 9.98 11.05
C ILE A 51 15.23 11.31 11.12
N LYS A 52 14.16 11.37 11.92
CA LYS A 52 13.50 12.63 12.22
C LYS A 52 14.45 13.40 13.14
N ASN A 53 15.23 14.31 12.57
CA ASN A 53 15.85 15.36 13.35
C ASN A 53 14.72 16.31 13.75
N THR A 54 14.09 16.03 14.89
CA THR A 54 13.16 16.93 15.60
C THR A 54 13.89 17.49 16.80
#